data_AF-A0A3B9SGP4-F1
#
_entry.id   AF-A0A3B9SGP4-F1
#
_cell.length_a   1.000
_cell.length_b   1.000
_cell.length_c   1.000
_cell.angle_alpha   90.00
_cell.angle_beta   90.00
_cell.angle_gamma   90.00
#
_symmetry.space_group_name_H-M   'P 1'
#
loop_
_entity.id
_entity.type
_entity.pdbx_description
1 polymer ?
#
loop_
_entity_poly.entity_id
_entity_poly.type
_entity_poly.pdbx_seq_one_letter_code
_entity_poly.pdbx_strand_id
1 'polypeptide(L)'
;MRGVYSGRGIESICRRDICFMWLLNGEPVPDNSTLSRFQNEKLAGAIEDLFYLLVLKLYEMEEITFENMFVDGTKIEANANRYSFVWEGAVSKNAEKLASKIETFLALMSDEYGQIFSSPEDCYEYLSERAKAIEFVYGKGKRKTPLQRNIEKLEEYIERSQKYAECFKKFKRRKSYSKHQTLTEIFAIPINGALYSCDTKLL
;
A
#
# COMPACT_ATOMS: atom_id res chain seq x y z
N MET A 1 27.65 8.75 21.83
CA MET A 1 28.67 9.52 21.07
C MET A 1 29.16 10.66 21.97
N ARG A 2 30.46 10.98 22.02
CA ARG A 2 31.02 12.01 22.94
C ARG A 2 30.66 13.48 22.58
N GLY A 3 29.75 13.70 21.63
CA GLY A 3 29.24 15.03 21.28
C GLY A 3 30.26 15.98 20.65
N VAL A 4 31.37 15.47 20.11
CA VAL A 4 32.41 16.29 19.49
C VAL A 4 32.28 16.25 17.97
N TYR A 5 31.93 17.40 17.39
CA TYR A 5 31.65 17.54 15.95
C TYR A 5 32.61 18.51 15.24
N SER A 6 33.30 19.37 15.99
CA SER A 6 34.24 20.32 15.40
C SER A 6 35.55 19.63 15.00
N GLY A 7 36.13 19.99 13.85
CA GLY A 7 37.40 19.41 13.39
C GLY A 7 38.55 19.61 14.38
N ARG A 8 38.62 20.77 15.05
CA ARG A 8 39.58 21.02 16.15
C ARG A 8 39.34 20.10 17.36
N GLY A 9 38.08 19.80 17.65
CA GLY A 9 37.71 18.86 18.70
C GLY A 9 38.14 17.43 18.35
N ILE A 10 37.91 17.01 17.10
CA ILE A 10 38.34 15.72 16.58
C ILE A 10 39.86 15.61 16.62
N GLU A 11 40.59 16.61 16.13
CA GLU A 11 42.06 16.66 16.20
C GLU A 11 42.56 16.50 17.64
N SER A 12 42.00 17.26 18.60
CA SER A 12 42.39 17.19 20.01
C SER A 12 42.16 15.80 20.61
N ILE A 13 41.04 15.15 20.28
CA ILE A 13 40.73 13.79 20.73
C ILE A 13 41.71 12.79 20.12
N CYS A 14 42.02 12.89 18.83
CA CYS A 14 43.00 12.02 18.17
C CYS A 14 44.39 12.08 18.82
N ARG A 15 44.75 13.20 19.47
CA ARG A 15 46.02 13.34 20.21
C ARG A 15 46.00 12.81 21.63
N ARG A 16 44.84 12.56 22.23
CA ARG A 16 44.72 12.32 23.68
C ARG A 16 43.97 11.05 24.05
N ASP A 17 43.07 10.59 23.19
CA ASP A 17 42.21 9.44 23.45
C ASP A 17 42.77 8.17 22.80
N ILE A 18 42.93 7.12 23.61
CA ILE A 18 43.55 5.87 23.18
C ILE A 18 42.74 5.15 22.09
N CYS A 19 41.41 5.27 22.09
CA CYS A 19 40.57 4.63 21.07
C CYS A 19 40.76 5.30 19.71
N PHE A 20 40.92 6.62 19.69
CA PHE A 20 41.17 7.36 18.44
C PHE A 20 42.61 7.20 17.97
N MET A 21 43.58 7.14 18.88
CA MET A 21 44.96 6.77 18.52
C MET A 21 45.02 5.37 17.90
N TRP A 22 44.26 4.41 18.45
CA TRP A 22 44.13 3.08 17.87
C TRP A 22 43.49 3.12 16.48
N LEU A 23 42.44 3.92 16.29
CA LEU A 23 41.79 4.10 14.99
C LEU A 23 42.72 4.68 13.91
N LEU A 24 43.63 5.57 14.30
CA LEU A 24 44.66 6.11 13.39
C LEU A 24 45.68 5.03 12.99
N ASN A 25 45.78 3.92 13.71
CA ASN A 25 46.63 2.78 13.37
C ASN A 25 48.10 3.16 13.10
N GLY A 26 48.63 4.11 13.89
CA GLY A 26 50.01 4.59 13.78
C GLY A 26 50.23 5.75 12.79
N GLU A 27 49.21 6.15 12.02
CA GLU A 27 49.28 7.32 11.16
C GLU A 27 49.32 8.63 11.96
N PRO A 28 49.94 9.70 11.43
CA PRO A 28 50.00 10.98 12.11
C PRO A 28 48.61 11.56 12.33
N VAL A 29 48.41 12.22 13.48
CA VAL A 29 47.14 12.86 13.80
C VAL A 29 46.81 13.94 12.76
N PRO A 30 45.68 13.85 12.05
CA PRO A 30 45.29 14.86 11.09
C PRO A 30 44.97 16.18 11.79
N ASP A 31 45.45 17.28 11.23
CA ASP A 31 45.09 18.60 11.72
C ASP A 31 43.66 18.96 11.28
N ASN A 32 43.06 19.95 11.96
CA ASN A 32 41.74 20.45 11.59
C ASN A 32 41.65 20.86 10.12
N SER A 33 42.73 21.39 9.51
CA SER A 33 42.72 21.81 8.11
C SER A 33 42.61 20.62 7.14
N THR A 34 43.27 19.50 7.44
CA THR A 34 43.19 18.25 6.69
C THR A 34 41.81 17.63 6.82
N LEU A 35 41.24 17.61 8.03
CA LEU A 35 39.87 17.12 8.24
C LEU A 35 38.85 17.95 7.46
N SER A 36 38.94 19.28 7.50
CA SER A 36 38.04 20.16 6.74
C SER A 36 38.19 19.98 5.23
N ARG A 37 39.42 19.84 4.70
CA ARG A 37 39.64 19.57 3.27
C ARG A 37 39.06 18.22 2.85
N PHE A 38 39.27 17.18 3.65
CA PHE A 38 38.67 15.88 3.39
C PHE A 38 37.15 15.95 3.34
N GLN A 39 36.50 16.59 4.32
CA GLN A 39 35.05 16.73 4.37
C GLN A 39 34.49 17.51 3.17
N ASN A 40 35.07 18.65 2.85
CA ASN A 40 34.51 19.56 1.85
C ASN A 40 34.90 19.21 0.40
N GLU A 41 36.03 18.54 0.18
CA GLU A 41 36.53 18.26 -1.17
C GLU A 41 36.42 16.78 -1.54
N LYS A 42 36.80 15.88 -0.64
CA LYS A 42 36.85 14.43 -0.93
C LYS A 42 35.55 13.73 -0.61
N LEU A 43 34.96 14.05 0.53
CA LEU A 43 33.75 13.41 1.03
C LEU A 43 32.49 14.01 0.43
N ALA A 44 32.48 15.31 0.13
CA ALA A 44 31.31 16.02 -0.39
C ALA A 44 30.68 15.35 -1.62
N GLY A 45 31.50 14.82 -2.53
CA GLY A 45 31.01 14.14 -3.74
C GLY A 45 30.58 12.67 -3.55
N ALA A 46 30.85 12.06 -2.40
CA ALA A 46 30.61 10.63 -2.16
C ALA A 46 29.67 10.35 -0.98
N ILE A 47 29.48 11.31 -0.08
CA ILE A 47 28.70 11.13 1.15
C ILE A 47 27.22 10.85 0.88
N GLU A 48 26.67 11.50 -0.16
CA GLU A 48 25.27 11.33 -0.55
C GLU A 48 25.03 9.91 -1.07
N ASP A 49 25.86 9.43 -1.99
CA ASP A 49 25.79 8.06 -2.51
C ASP A 49 26.01 7.01 -1.40
N LEU A 50 26.96 7.26 -0.49
CA LEU A 50 27.21 6.39 0.65
C LEU A 50 26.01 6.32 1.60
N PHE A 51 25.35 7.46 1.83
CA PHE A 51 24.14 7.54 2.62
C PHE A 51 23.01 6.74 1.96
N TYR A 52 22.79 6.90 0.65
CA TYR A 52 21.80 6.11 -0.08
C TYR A 52 22.10 4.61 -0.02
N LEU A 53 23.36 4.21 -0.19
CA LEU A 53 23.76 2.81 -0.09
C LEU A 53 23.48 2.23 1.30
N LEU A 54 23.75 2.99 2.36
CA LEU A 54 23.43 2.59 3.73
C LEU A 54 21.92 2.41 3.93
N VAL A 55 21.11 3.37 3.48
CA VAL A 55 19.64 3.30 3.56
C VAL A 55 19.11 2.09 2.80
N LEU A 56 19.60 1.84 1.59
CA LEU A 56 19.22 0.66 0.81
C LEU A 56 19.60 -0.64 1.51
N LYS A 57 20.79 -0.71 2.12
CA LYS A 57 21.21 -1.90 2.87
C LYS A 57 20.33 -2.14 4.10
N LEU A 58 19.97 -1.10 4.83
CA LEU A 58 19.04 -1.21 5.95
C LEU A 58 17.66 -1.67 5.49
N TYR A 59 17.19 -1.21 4.33
CA TYR A 59 15.94 -1.67 3.75
C TYR A 59 15.99 -3.14 3.32
N GLU A 60 17.07 -3.58 2.67
CA GLU A 60 17.29 -4.99 2.31
C GLU A 60 17.33 -5.90 3.54
N MET A 61 17.83 -5.41 4.66
CA MET A 61 17.86 -6.13 5.94
C MET A 61 16.53 -6.08 6.70
N GLU A 62 15.50 -5.44 6.14
CA GLU A 62 14.19 -5.22 6.77
C GLU A 62 14.25 -4.43 8.09
N GLU A 63 15.35 -3.71 8.34
CA GLU A 63 15.55 -2.89 9.54
C GLU A 63 14.81 -1.54 9.44
N ILE A 64 14.52 -1.09 8.22
CA ILE A 64 13.73 0.12 7.95
C ILE A 64 12.67 -0.15 6.89
N THR A 65 11.54 0.55 6.99
CA THR A 65 10.47 0.54 5.98
C THR A 65 10.27 1.95 5.43
N PHE A 66 10.02 2.07 4.12
CA PHE A 66 9.75 3.35 3.46
C PHE A 66 8.29 3.82 3.61
N GLU A 67 7.68 3.57 4.78
CA GLU A 67 6.29 3.94 5.03
C GLU A 67 6.13 5.42 5.39
N ASN A 68 7.14 6.01 6.03
CA ASN A 68 7.11 7.36 6.55
C ASN A 68 8.42 8.09 6.25
N MET A 69 8.33 9.25 5.63
CA MET A 69 9.43 10.19 5.43
C MET A 69 9.26 11.37 6.40
N PHE A 70 10.34 11.85 7.00
CA PHE A 70 10.30 13.05 7.84
C PHE A 70 11.15 14.14 7.21
N VAL A 71 10.56 15.31 6.95
CA VAL A 71 11.26 16.49 6.44
C VAL A 71 10.98 17.65 7.39
N ASP A 72 12.03 18.21 8.01
CA ASP A 72 11.92 19.33 8.96
C ASP A 72 10.91 19.11 10.09
N GLY A 73 10.85 17.87 10.62
CA GLY A 73 9.88 17.48 11.65
C GLY A 73 8.45 17.24 11.15
N THR A 74 8.20 17.44 9.86
CA THR A 74 6.94 17.10 9.20
C THR A 74 6.94 15.64 8.78
N LYS A 75 5.97 14.87 9.27
CA LYS A 75 5.74 13.49 8.85
C LYS A 75 5.01 13.47 7.50
N ILE A 76 5.60 12.81 6.52
CA ILE A 76 5.06 12.54 5.18
C ILE A 76 4.89 11.03 5.07
N GLU A 77 3.64 10.56 5.16
CA GLU A 77 3.32 9.14 5.02
C GLU A 77 3.21 8.77 3.54
N ALA A 78 3.70 7.60 3.14
CA ALA A 78 3.54 7.09 1.77
C ALA A 78 2.06 6.97 1.36
N ASN A 79 1.16 6.85 2.35
CA ASN A 79 -0.29 6.90 2.15
C ASN A 79 -0.96 7.85 3.16
N ALA A 80 -1.07 9.12 2.78
CA ALA A 80 -1.72 10.15 3.61
C ALA A 80 -3.27 10.11 3.56
N ASN A 81 -3.90 8.98 3.21
CA ASN A 81 -5.36 8.92 3.20
C ASN A 81 -5.92 9.01 4.62
N ARG A 82 -6.60 10.12 4.92
CA ARG A 82 -7.26 10.40 6.22
C ARG A 82 -8.19 9.28 6.70
N TYR A 83 -8.66 8.43 5.78
CA TYR A 83 -9.52 7.28 6.06
C TYR A 83 -8.78 5.96 5.86
N SER A 84 -7.93 5.59 6.80
CA SER A 84 -7.17 4.33 6.78
C SER A 84 -7.99 3.13 7.24
N PHE A 85 -9.09 3.32 7.98
CA PHE A 85 -9.92 2.23 8.49
C PHE A 85 -11.18 1.97 7.67
N VAL A 86 -11.49 0.69 7.51
CA VAL A 86 -12.75 0.19 6.96
C VAL A 86 -13.58 -0.40 8.10
N TRP A 87 -14.86 -0.03 8.16
CA TRP A 87 -15.78 -0.43 9.22
C TRP A 87 -16.83 -1.39 8.69
N GLU A 88 -17.09 -2.47 9.42
CA GLU A 88 -18.04 -3.52 9.02
C GLU A 88 -19.44 -2.96 8.79
N GLY A 89 -19.97 -2.18 9.74
CA GLY A 89 -21.32 -1.62 9.61
C GLY A 89 -21.49 -0.70 8.39
N ALA A 90 -20.44 0.02 7.99
CA ALA A 90 -20.47 0.84 6.79
C ALA A 90 -20.45 -0.01 5.51
N VAL A 91 -19.66 -1.10 5.50
CA VAL A 91 -19.62 -2.07 4.40
C VAL A 91 -20.96 -2.78 4.26
N SER A 92 -21.54 -3.31 5.35
CA SER A 92 -22.83 -4.00 5.34
C SER A 92 -23.95 -3.13 4.78
N LYS A 93 -24.09 -1.90 5.30
CA LYS A 93 -25.10 -0.95 4.82
C LYS A 93 -24.95 -0.63 3.32
N ASN A 94 -23.72 -0.53 2.84
CA ASN A 94 -23.46 -0.22 1.43
C ASN A 94 -23.61 -1.45 0.51
N ALA A 95 -23.35 -2.65 1.03
CA ALA A 95 -23.59 -3.92 0.33
C ALA A 95 -25.09 -4.18 0.16
N GLU A 96 -25.90 -3.97 1.22
CA GLU A 96 -27.37 -4.07 1.14
C GLU A 96 -27.94 -3.10 0.11
N LYS A 97 -27.50 -1.83 0.12
CA LYS A 97 -27.91 -0.85 -0.90
C LYS A 97 -27.50 -1.25 -2.31
N LEU A 98 -26.38 -1.94 -2.48
CA LEU A 98 -25.96 -2.43 -3.78
C LEU A 98 -26.85 -3.60 -4.22
N ALA A 99 -27.17 -4.53 -3.32
CA ALA A 99 -28.08 -5.64 -3.60
C ALA A 99 -29.45 -5.14 -4.09
N SER A 100 -30.06 -4.16 -3.41
CA SER A 100 -31.34 -3.59 -3.85
C SER A 100 -31.25 -2.90 -5.23
N LYS A 101 -30.11 -2.26 -5.54
CA LYS A 101 -29.88 -1.66 -6.87
C LYS A 101 -29.73 -2.72 -7.96
N ILE A 102 -29.04 -3.82 -7.64
CA ILE A 102 -28.90 -4.96 -8.53
C ILE A 102 -30.26 -5.57 -8.82
N GLU A 103 -31.06 -5.86 -7.81
CA GLU A 103 -32.42 -6.41 -7.97
C GLU A 103 -33.28 -5.52 -8.86
N THR A 104 -33.29 -4.21 -8.59
CA THR A 104 -34.05 -3.24 -9.42
C THR A 104 -33.53 -3.22 -10.86
N PHE A 105 -32.22 -3.29 -11.06
CA PHE A 105 -31.61 -3.29 -12.38
C PHE A 105 -31.92 -4.57 -13.16
N LEU A 106 -31.83 -5.74 -12.52
CA LEU A 106 -32.16 -7.02 -13.14
C LEU A 106 -33.64 -7.11 -13.52
N ALA A 107 -34.53 -6.56 -12.69
CA ALA A 107 -35.95 -6.47 -13.03
C ALA A 107 -36.18 -5.62 -14.29
N LEU A 108 -35.52 -4.46 -14.40
CA LEU A 108 -35.59 -3.60 -15.58
C LEU A 108 -35.03 -4.29 -16.83
N MET A 109 -33.87 -4.95 -16.72
CA MET A 109 -33.31 -5.72 -17.85
C MET A 109 -34.21 -6.89 -18.22
N SER A 110 -34.85 -7.54 -17.24
CA SER A 110 -35.72 -8.68 -17.52
C SER A 110 -36.97 -8.27 -18.30
N ASP A 111 -37.52 -7.10 -17.99
CA ASP A 111 -38.62 -6.48 -18.74
C ASP A 111 -38.18 -6.04 -20.15
N GLU A 112 -37.03 -5.36 -20.26
CA GLU A 112 -36.51 -4.84 -21.53
C GLU A 112 -36.19 -5.96 -22.55
N TYR A 113 -35.60 -7.07 -22.08
CA TYR A 113 -35.15 -8.16 -22.94
C TYR A 113 -36.09 -9.39 -22.93
N GLY A 114 -37.17 -9.36 -22.15
CA GLY A 114 -38.14 -10.45 -22.05
C GLY A 114 -37.55 -11.76 -21.51
N GLN A 115 -36.49 -11.66 -20.69
CA GLN A 115 -35.76 -12.81 -20.15
C GLN A 115 -35.48 -12.59 -18.67
N ILE A 116 -35.69 -13.61 -17.85
CA ILE A 116 -35.40 -13.53 -16.41
C ILE A 116 -33.90 -13.73 -16.21
N PHE A 117 -33.27 -12.80 -15.48
CA PHE A 117 -31.88 -12.91 -15.05
C PHE A 117 -31.80 -13.24 -13.56
N SER A 118 -31.12 -14.33 -13.20
CA SER A 118 -30.94 -14.75 -11.81
C SER A 118 -29.79 -14.05 -11.11
N SER A 119 -28.76 -13.63 -11.85
CA SER A 119 -27.61 -12.90 -11.33
C SER A 119 -27.13 -11.78 -12.28
N PRO A 120 -26.37 -10.79 -11.78
CA PRO A 120 -25.65 -9.82 -12.61
C PRO A 120 -24.74 -10.46 -13.65
N GLU A 121 -24.09 -11.56 -13.31
CA GLU A 121 -23.19 -12.30 -14.18
C GLU A 121 -23.95 -12.91 -15.36
N ASP A 122 -25.12 -13.52 -15.12
CA ASP A 122 -25.97 -14.07 -16.19
C ASP A 122 -26.44 -12.97 -17.14
N CYS A 123 -26.83 -11.82 -16.59
CA CYS A 123 -27.25 -10.66 -17.38
C CYS A 123 -26.09 -10.11 -18.21
N TYR A 124 -24.89 -10.06 -17.62
CA TYR A 124 -23.68 -9.60 -18.29
C TYR A 124 -23.33 -10.49 -19.48
N GLU A 125 -23.32 -11.81 -19.29
CA GLU A 125 -23.02 -12.76 -20.36
C GLU A 125 -23.98 -12.58 -21.53
N TYR A 126 -25.28 -12.50 -21.24
CA TYR A 126 -26.33 -12.30 -22.25
C TYR A 126 -26.21 -10.98 -23.04
N LEU A 127 -25.88 -9.88 -22.37
CA LEU A 127 -25.70 -8.58 -23.03
C LEU A 127 -24.37 -8.50 -23.77
N SER A 128 -23.32 -9.13 -23.25
CA SER A 128 -21.99 -9.17 -23.88
C SER A 128 -22.03 -9.90 -25.23
N GLU A 129 -22.80 -10.98 -25.35
CA GLU A 129 -23.01 -11.64 -26.64
C GLU A 129 -23.64 -10.73 -27.69
N ARG A 130 -24.61 -9.89 -27.30
CA ARG A 130 -25.25 -8.90 -28.18
C ARG A 130 -24.32 -7.74 -28.51
N ALA A 131 -23.42 -7.41 -27.59
CA ALA A 131 -22.45 -6.34 -27.76
C ALA A 131 -21.35 -6.67 -28.77
N LYS A 132 -21.16 -7.95 -29.14
CA LYS A 132 -20.21 -8.35 -30.20
C LYS A 132 -20.46 -7.64 -31.54
N ALA A 133 -21.69 -7.18 -31.78
CA ALA A 133 -22.07 -6.44 -32.98
C ALA A 133 -21.87 -4.90 -32.86
N ILE A 134 -21.40 -4.40 -31.72
CA ILE A 134 -21.29 -2.96 -31.43
C ILE A 134 -19.86 -2.59 -31.05
N GLU A 135 -19.32 -1.53 -31.66
CA GLU A 135 -18.06 -0.93 -31.23
C GLU A 135 -18.26 -0.02 -30.01
N PHE A 136 -17.48 -0.26 -28.95
CA PHE A 136 -17.55 0.54 -27.73
C PHE A 136 -16.82 1.88 -27.92
N VAL A 137 -17.42 2.96 -27.44
CA VAL A 137 -16.86 4.29 -27.56
C VAL A 137 -16.45 4.85 -26.19
N TYR A 138 -15.28 5.47 -26.14
CA TYR A 138 -14.72 6.07 -24.93
C TYR A 138 -14.26 7.51 -25.20
N GLY A 139 -14.14 8.30 -24.13
CA GLY A 139 -13.63 9.68 -24.20
C GLY A 139 -14.70 10.77 -24.26
N LYS A 140 -14.24 12.02 -24.17
CA LYS A 140 -15.09 13.21 -24.06
C LYS A 140 -15.80 13.49 -25.39
N GLY A 141 -17.09 13.80 -25.34
CA GLY A 141 -17.91 14.10 -26.53
C GLY A 141 -18.44 12.88 -27.29
N LYS A 142 -18.10 11.65 -26.86
CA LYS A 142 -18.66 10.41 -27.43
C LYS A 142 -19.92 9.99 -26.65
N ARG A 143 -20.97 9.58 -27.37
CA ARG A 143 -22.23 9.12 -26.76
C ARG A 143 -22.26 7.59 -26.74
N LYS A 144 -22.13 7.01 -25.53
CA LYS A 144 -22.26 5.56 -25.31
C LYS A 144 -23.67 5.07 -25.67
N THR A 145 -23.74 3.91 -26.31
CA THR A 145 -25.01 3.21 -26.59
C THR A 145 -25.68 2.76 -25.29
N PRO A 146 -27.01 2.55 -25.27
CA PRO A 146 -27.69 1.99 -24.11
C PRO A 146 -27.08 0.65 -23.67
N LEU A 147 -26.77 -0.23 -24.62
CA LEU A 147 -26.15 -1.52 -24.35
C LEU A 147 -24.79 -1.39 -23.66
N GLN A 148 -23.89 -0.53 -24.17
CA GLN A 148 -22.59 -0.29 -23.53
C GLN A 148 -22.76 0.21 -22.09
N ARG A 149 -23.72 1.13 -21.85
CA ARG A 149 -23.97 1.64 -20.50
C ARG A 149 -24.48 0.57 -19.54
N ASN A 150 -25.34 -0.33 -20.02
CA ASN A 150 -25.88 -1.43 -19.21
C ASN A 150 -24.77 -2.42 -18.86
N ILE A 151 -23.90 -2.75 -19.81
CA ILE A 151 -22.74 -3.63 -19.61
C ILE A 151 -21.75 -3.02 -18.60
N GLU A 152 -21.33 -1.77 -18.81
CA GLU A 152 -20.40 -1.10 -17.87
C GLU A 152 -20.99 -1.00 -16.45
N LYS A 153 -22.32 -0.86 -16.33
CA LYS A 153 -23.00 -0.81 -15.04
C LYS A 153 -23.08 -2.19 -14.36
N LEU A 154 -23.23 -3.26 -15.13
CA LEU A 154 -23.13 -4.63 -14.63
C LEU A 154 -21.70 -4.94 -14.15
N GLU A 155 -20.68 -4.53 -14.91
CA GLU A 155 -19.29 -4.64 -14.50
C GLU A 155 -19.03 -3.91 -13.18
N GLU A 156 -19.54 -2.67 -13.02
CA GLU A 156 -19.46 -1.93 -11.76
C GLU A 156 -20.10 -2.70 -10.60
N TYR A 157 -21.26 -3.32 -10.83
CA TYR A 157 -21.97 -4.07 -9.80
C TYR A 157 -21.23 -5.35 -9.40
N ILE A 158 -20.71 -6.10 -10.37
CA ILE A 158 -19.94 -7.32 -10.14
C ILE A 158 -18.66 -6.99 -9.37
N GLU A 159 -17.89 -6.00 -9.83
CA GLU A 159 -16.64 -5.57 -9.17
C GLU A 159 -16.89 -5.14 -7.72
N ARG A 160 -17.94 -4.34 -7.49
CA ARG A 160 -18.27 -3.87 -6.14
C ARG A 160 -18.78 -5.00 -5.24
N SER A 161 -19.52 -5.96 -5.77
CA SER A 161 -19.97 -7.15 -5.04
C SER A 161 -18.76 -7.95 -4.56
N GLN A 162 -17.81 -8.23 -5.47
CA GLN A 162 -16.56 -8.92 -5.15
C GLN A 162 -15.75 -8.16 -4.09
N LYS A 163 -15.61 -6.84 -4.25
CA LYS A 163 -14.91 -5.98 -3.27
C LYS A 163 -15.53 -6.06 -1.87
N TYR A 164 -16.85 -6.08 -1.75
CA TYR A 164 -17.50 -6.23 -0.45
C TYR A 164 -17.30 -7.64 0.12
N ALA A 165 -17.37 -8.68 -0.71
CA ALA A 165 -17.07 -10.05 -0.28
C ALA A 165 -15.64 -10.16 0.28
N GLU A 166 -14.65 -9.51 -0.34
CA GLU A 166 -13.29 -9.42 0.19
C GLU A 166 -13.22 -8.65 1.52
N CYS A 167 -13.94 -7.54 1.65
CA CYS A 167 -14.03 -6.81 2.92
C CYS A 167 -14.55 -7.73 4.04
N PHE A 168 -15.59 -8.52 3.78
CA PHE A 168 -16.15 -9.46 4.75
C PHE A 168 -15.16 -10.56 5.13
N LYS A 169 -14.37 -11.08 4.17
CA LYS A 169 -13.27 -12.01 4.46
C LYS A 169 -12.22 -11.39 5.39
N LYS A 170 -11.95 -10.08 5.26
CA LYS A 170 -10.99 -9.36 6.12
C LYS A 170 -11.49 -9.11 7.54
N PHE A 171 -12.79 -8.92 7.74
CA PHE A 171 -13.35 -8.65 9.07
C PHE A 171 -13.15 -9.81 10.06
N LYS A 172 -13.26 -11.08 9.63
CA LYS A 172 -13.12 -12.26 10.53
C LYS A 172 -13.95 -12.08 11.82
N ARG A 173 -13.32 -11.89 12.99
CA ARG A 173 -13.98 -11.62 14.30
C ARG A 173 -13.97 -10.13 14.70
N ARG A 174 -13.48 -9.24 13.85
CA ARG A 174 -13.25 -7.81 14.12
C ARG A 174 -14.27 -6.94 13.38
N LYS A 175 -14.70 -5.85 14.00
CA LYS A 175 -15.64 -4.88 13.41
C LYS A 175 -14.98 -3.83 12.49
N SER A 176 -13.66 -3.84 12.40
CA SER A 176 -12.88 -2.94 11.55
C SER A 176 -11.53 -3.53 11.15
N TYR A 177 -10.96 -3.05 10.04
CA TYR A 177 -9.59 -3.34 9.63
C TYR A 177 -8.94 -2.12 8.96
N SER A 178 -7.60 -2.05 9.00
CA SER A 178 -6.84 -1.01 8.28
C SER A 178 -6.71 -1.40 6.80
N LYS A 179 -6.87 -0.46 5.87
CA LYS A 179 -6.71 -0.68 4.43
C LYS A 179 -5.32 -1.22 4.05
N HIS A 180 -4.31 -0.92 4.86
CA HIS A 180 -2.93 -1.37 4.69
C HIS A 180 -2.68 -2.75 5.30
N GLN A 181 -3.68 -3.34 5.95
CA GLN A 181 -3.58 -4.70 6.43
C GLN A 181 -3.61 -5.65 5.22
N THR A 182 -2.45 -6.23 4.91
CA THR A 182 -2.34 -7.36 4.02
C THR A 182 -3.10 -8.54 4.63
N LEU A 183 -3.78 -9.31 3.78
CA LEU A 183 -4.32 -10.59 4.20
C LEU A 183 -3.11 -11.45 4.55
N THR A 184 -2.80 -11.56 5.84
CA THR A 184 -2.01 -12.70 6.31
C THR A 184 -2.85 -13.92 5.95
N GLU A 185 -2.34 -14.73 5.01
CA GLU A 185 -2.93 -15.98 4.61
C GLU A 185 -3.22 -16.79 5.87
N ILE A 186 -4.48 -16.79 6.29
CA ILE A 186 -5.00 -17.90 7.05
C ILE A 186 -5.69 -18.73 5.98
N PHE A 187 -4.97 -19.72 5.46
CA PHE A 187 -5.61 -20.87 4.84
C PHE A 187 -6.50 -21.51 5.91
N ALA A 188 -7.77 -21.12 5.91
CA ALA A 188 -8.84 -21.86 6.56
C ALA A 188 -9.95 -21.98 5.52
N ILE A 189 -9.81 -22.98 4.65
CA ILE A 189 -10.95 -23.55 3.94
C ILE A 189 -11.68 -24.41 4.98
N PRO A 190 -12.93 -24.10 5.36
CA PRO A 190 -13.70 -25.01 6.16
C PRO A 190 -14.30 -26.07 5.22
N ILE A 191 -13.73 -27.27 5.23
CA ILE A 191 -14.50 -28.49 4.92
C ILE A 191 -14.83 -29.10 6.30
N ASN A 192 -16.11 -29.21 6.63
CA ASN A 192 -16.65 -29.83 7.86
C ASN A 192 -16.44 -29.10 9.20
N GLY A 193 -16.75 -27.79 9.27
CA GLY A 193 -17.35 -27.21 10.49
C GLY A 193 -16.50 -27.10 11.76
N ALA A 194 -15.16 -27.21 11.70
CA ALA A 194 -14.29 -26.92 12.85
C ALA A 194 -13.34 -25.74 12.57
N LEU A 195 -13.37 -24.72 13.44
CA LEU A 195 -12.44 -23.59 13.43
C LEU A 195 -11.31 -23.85 14.45
N TYR A 196 -10.08 -24.02 13.98
CA TYR A 196 -8.89 -23.97 14.85
C TYR A 196 -8.20 -22.61 14.69
N SER A 197 -7.93 -21.92 15.81
CA SER A 197 -7.05 -20.75 15.87
C SER A 197 -5.65 -21.20 16.27
N CYS A 198 -4.63 -20.85 15.48
CA CYS A 198 -3.25 -20.91 15.93
C CYS A 198 -2.81 -19.48 16.27
N ASP A 199 -2.61 -19.21 17.56
CA ASP A 199 -1.94 -18.01 18.04
C ASP A 199 -0.45 -18.14 17.73
N THR A 200 0.03 -17.49 16.67
CA THR A 200 1.46 -17.17 16.57
C THR A 200 1.70 -15.91 17.39
N LYS A 201 2.06 -16.10 18.66
CA LYS A 201 2.82 -15.12 19.44
C LYS A 201 4.13 -14.86 18.67
N LEU A 202 4.27 -13.66 18.12
CA LEU A 202 5.56 -13.13 17.69
C LEU A 202 6.26 -12.61 18.95
N LEU A 203 7.44 -13.20 19.23
CA LEU A 203 8.50 -12.61 20.03
C LEU A 203 9.03 -11.36 19.33
#